data_AF-A0AAD7ZCQ2-F1
#
_entry.id   AF-A0AAD7ZCQ2-F1
#
_cell.length_a   1.000
_cell.length_b   1.000
_cell.length_c   1.000
_cell.angle_alpha   90.00
_cell.angle_beta   90.00
_cell.angle_gamma   90.00
#
_symmetry.space_group_name_H-M   'P 1'
#
loop_
_entity.id
_entity.type
_entity.pdbx_description
1 polymer ?
#
loop_
_entity_poly.entity_id
_entity_poly.type
_entity_poly.pdbx_seq_one_letter_code
_entity_poly.pdbx_strand_id
1 'polypeptide(L)'
;MLLHELENAKVAPYRWNGKFSQSAETILMQHLVQCGLSPLSVALSQWLEFSSVHVEHPLSFILFSNLLEKLVKPIQNGLLKEEEEKLFWEATKKLLPSCFNGIRKLRKLINGDKIILQQLSAILNSYFVPVVSTLTLPEGTDLFPSSVYGWLTTNENETNCDIRNTLEVAVTQGTEDWFCHILENNATGDTSEEAQLNYLIRVTQLVRTDLQKAIEYHDKIFQQNSILNYHLYFFTQEVSQLVEPLVTDVCKSLKPIKISNRATEENFDNDCLSMGTTLFELYLVVQKLAILATGLCPEESNAFLIHNFHLWFHAGVAQWLDIALYKALQRIKKAVELDNLVPVDSSVKYSSSAVDTLAIFYQIKIFWKQLAWPDVESSYTFVAKIIDDICRCSVFFADQMGAKVEGMGETENVYEKKFEWCLAINNIDYVQQSILPFVGELGMEDIMTALANYRNQMAADHCRQTLQLVIDNAIDTVGNKILELLEKVAEKMAPAIDRFLLEGAELLNQENNYVDRMMKYLDENLLTLHSHLNTDNFNRILSIIWENLSHSMYEVVEMNVAKRRPPQFFLNLHETLKILVGFF
;
A
#
# COMPACT_ATOMS: atom_id res chain seq x y z
N MET A 1 14.98 35.51 49.91
CA MET A 1 15.98 35.90 48.89
C MET A 1 15.64 35.29 47.54
N LEU A 2 15.44 33.97 47.45
CA LEU A 2 15.04 33.29 46.21
C LEU A 2 13.75 33.85 45.58
N LEU A 3 12.68 34.01 46.37
CA LEU A 3 11.41 34.60 45.87
C LEU A 3 11.61 36.00 45.31
N HIS A 4 12.35 36.86 46.02
CA HIS A 4 12.68 38.21 45.56
C HIS A 4 13.40 38.20 44.19
N GLU A 5 14.30 37.24 43.96
CA GLU A 5 14.98 37.13 42.67
C GLU A 5 14.13 36.53 41.56
N LEU A 6 13.21 35.63 41.87
CA LEU A 6 12.26 35.13 40.89
C LEU A 6 11.28 36.24 40.46
N GLU A 7 10.82 37.06 41.41
CA GLU A 7 9.96 38.22 41.15
C GLU A 7 10.67 39.31 40.34
N ASN A 8 11.93 39.61 40.66
CA ASN A 8 12.72 40.63 39.96
C ASN A 8 13.15 40.17 38.56
N ALA A 9 13.59 38.92 38.42
CA ALA A 9 14.14 38.40 37.17
C ALA A 9 13.05 38.04 36.14
N LYS A 10 11.78 37.91 36.56
CA LYS A 10 10.62 37.57 35.70
C LYS A 10 10.92 36.41 34.74
N VAL A 11 11.63 35.40 35.21
CA VAL A 11 12.07 34.28 34.38
C VAL A 11 10.87 33.39 34.08
N ALA A 12 10.72 32.98 32.82
CA ALA A 12 9.66 32.07 32.43
C ALA A 12 9.75 30.72 33.18
N PRO A 13 8.61 30.03 33.39
CA PRO A 13 8.55 28.73 34.02
C PRO A 13 9.63 27.76 33.53
N TYR A 14 10.27 27.04 34.46
CA TYR A 14 11.30 26.03 34.23
C TYR A 14 12.62 26.53 33.60
N ARG A 15 12.82 27.85 33.45
CA ARG A 15 14.04 28.44 32.84
C ARG A 15 15.05 29.02 33.83
N TRP A 16 14.72 29.09 35.11
CA TRP A 16 15.66 29.59 36.12
C TRP A 16 16.75 28.56 36.40
N ASN A 17 18.02 28.98 36.30
CA ASN A 17 19.20 28.12 36.29
C ASN A 17 20.06 28.20 37.56
N GLY A 18 19.55 28.80 38.65
CA GLY A 18 20.26 28.87 39.92
C GLY A 18 21.17 30.08 40.10
N LYS A 19 21.23 31.00 39.14
CA LYS A 19 22.07 32.19 39.24
C LYS A 19 21.35 33.31 40.00
N PHE A 20 21.96 33.75 41.08
CA PHE A 20 21.51 34.89 41.87
C PHE A 20 22.15 36.19 41.35
N SER A 21 21.56 37.36 41.65
CA SER A 21 22.26 38.62 41.36
C SER A 21 23.56 38.71 42.16
N GLN A 22 24.51 39.51 41.67
CA GLN A 22 25.80 39.71 42.32
C GLN A 22 25.66 40.18 43.78
N SER A 23 24.63 40.99 44.07
CA SER A 23 24.30 41.44 45.42
C SER A 23 23.83 40.28 46.31
N ALA A 24 22.94 39.42 45.80
CA ALA A 24 22.46 38.25 46.51
C ALA A 24 23.57 37.20 46.72
N GLU A 25 24.42 36.95 45.72
CA GLU A 25 25.59 36.07 45.85
C GLU A 25 26.57 36.57 46.91
N THR A 26 26.80 37.89 46.99
CA THR A 26 27.69 38.47 48.00
C THR A 26 27.17 38.25 49.41
N ILE A 27 25.86 38.42 49.63
CA ILE A 27 25.22 38.19 50.93
C ILE A 27 25.29 36.71 51.30
N LEU A 28 24.97 35.81 50.36
CA LEU A 28 25.06 34.37 50.57
C LEU A 28 26.49 33.95 50.92
N MET A 29 27.49 34.41 50.16
CA MET A 29 28.90 34.11 50.41
C MET A 29 29.37 34.61 51.78
N GLN A 30 28.97 35.81 52.20
CA GLN A 30 29.29 36.32 53.54
C GLN A 30 28.66 35.46 54.64
N HIS A 31 27.41 35.06 54.48
CA HIS A 31 26.71 34.20 55.44
C HIS A 31 27.35 32.80 55.53
N LEU A 32 27.71 32.21 54.39
CA LEU A 32 28.39 30.91 54.31
C LEU A 32 29.71 30.92 55.08
N VAL A 33 30.52 31.97 54.90
CA VAL A 33 31.81 32.13 55.57
C VAL A 33 31.63 32.37 57.07
N GLN A 34 30.64 33.18 57.47
CA GLN A 34 30.37 33.48 58.89
C GLN A 34 29.85 32.27 59.67
N CYS A 35 29.03 31.43 59.04
CA CYS A 35 28.43 30.26 59.67
C CYS A 35 29.26 28.97 59.52
N GLY A 36 30.34 28.99 58.73
CA GLY A 36 31.23 27.84 58.54
C GLY A 36 30.54 26.62 57.92
N LEU A 37 29.56 26.84 57.04
CA LEU A 37 28.75 25.77 56.47
C LEU A 37 29.56 24.91 55.48
N SER A 38 29.39 23.59 55.58
CA SER A 38 30.03 22.65 54.66
C SER A 38 29.36 22.69 53.28
N PRO A 39 30.08 22.41 52.18
CA PRO A 39 29.49 22.34 50.84
C PRO A 39 28.29 21.38 50.74
N LEU A 40 28.30 20.30 51.55
CA LEU A 40 27.20 19.33 51.64
C LEU A 40 25.94 19.95 52.26
N SER A 41 26.10 20.63 53.41
CA SER A 41 24.98 21.31 54.08
C SER A 41 24.37 22.42 53.22
N VAL A 42 25.20 23.10 52.43
CA VAL A 42 24.73 24.12 51.46
C VAL A 42 23.91 23.46 50.36
N ALA A 43 24.40 22.36 49.77
CA ALA A 43 23.66 21.64 48.73
C ALA A 43 22.32 21.08 49.25
N LEU A 44 22.28 20.57 50.49
CA LEU A 44 21.06 20.09 51.12
C LEU A 44 20.07 21.23 51.40
N SER A 45 20.55 22.38 51.91
CA SER A 45 19.70 23.55 52.11
C SER A 45 19.12 24.10 50.80
N GLN A 46 19.92 24.09 49.72
CA GLN A 46 19.48 24.45 48.38
C GLN A 46 18.43 23.46 47.86
N TRP A 47 18.63 22.16 48.07
CA TRP A 47 17.64 21.14 47.72
C TRP A 47 16.30 21.37 48.41
N LEU A 48 16.30 21.63 49.72
CA LEU A 48 15.09 21.86 50.51
C LEU A 48 14.32 23.10 50.06
N GLU A 49 15.00 24.25 49.98
CA GLU A 49 14.40 25.53 49.63
C GLU A 49 13.99 25.61 48.15
N PHE A 50 14.76 24.99 47.25
CA PHE A 50 14.37 24.96 45.83
C PHE A 50 13.21 24.01 45.60
N SER A 51 13.13 22.89 46.34
CA SER A 51 12.00 21.96 46.23
C SER A 51 10.71 22.53 46.80
N SER A 52 10.78 23.31 47.89
CA SER A 52 9.60 24.00 48.44
C SER A 52 9.09 25.07 47.47
N VAL A 53 9.99 25.90 46.94
CA VAL A 53 9.64 26.96 45.99
C VAL A 53 9.19 26.41 44.65
N HIS A 54 9.67 25.24 44.22
CA HIS A 54 9.23 24.60 42.96
C HIS A 54 7.71 24.36 42.91
N VAL A 55 7.07 24.11 44.05
CA VAL A 55 5.62 23.87 44.14
C VAL A 55 4.83 25.11 43.71
N GLU A 56 5.30 26.31 44.04
CA GLU A 56 4.64 27.58 43.73
C GLU A 56 5.21 28.23 42.45
N HIS A 57 6.51 28.04 42.20
CA HIS A 57 7.26 28.60 41.08
C HIS A 57 8.10 27.53 40.39
N PRO A 58 7.69 27.00 39.22
CA PRO A 58 8.40 25.91 38.55
C PRO A 58 9.83 26.31 38.14
N LEU A 59 10.82 25.69 38.80
CA LEU A 59 12.26 25.84 38.53
C LEU A 59 12.77 24.81 37.51
N SER A 60 13.96 25.02 36.94
CA SER A 60 14.53 24.10 35.94
C SER A 60 14.93 22.75 36.54
N PHE A 61 14.55 21.63 35.90
CA PHE A 61 14.96 20.28 36.31
C PHE A 61 16.48 20.03 36.19
N ILE A 62 17.18 20.80 35.35
CA ILE A 62 18.65 20.74 35.21
C ILE A 62 19.34 21.22 36.49
N LEU A 63 18.72 22.16 37.22
CA LEU A 63 19.24 22.63 38.50
C LEU A 63 19.14 21.54 39.56
N PHE A 64 18.01 20.83 39.60
CA PHE A 64 17.82 19.70 40.51
C PHE A 64 18.75 18.54 40.17
N SER A 65 18.97 18.20 38.90
CA SER A 65 19.92 17.14 38.52
C SER A 65 21.34 17.45 38.98
N ASN A 66 21.80 18.68 38.80
CA ASN A 66 23.14 19.12 39.25
C ASN A 66 23.30 19.15 40.79
N LEU A 67 22.22 19.43 41.53
CA LEU A 67 22.24 19.40 43.00
C LEU A 67 22.24 17.96 43.50
N LEU A 68 21.41 17.12 42.89
CA LEU A 68 21.36 15.70 43.18
C LEU A 68 22.76 15.09 42.93
N GLU A 69 23.50 15.46 41.87
CA GLU A 69 24.89 15.01 41.62
C GLU A 69 25.84 15.21 42.79
N LYS A 70 25.67 16.30 43.52
CA LYS A 70 26.49 16.64 44.68
C LYS A 70 26.05 15.91 45.94
N LEU A 71 24.79 15.49 46.01
CA LEU A 71 24.17 14.87 47.19
C LEU A 71 24.22 13.34 47.17
N VAL A 72 24.26 12.70 46.00
CA VAL A 72 24.19 11.23 45.87
C VAL A 72 25.33 10.49 46.52
N LYS A 73 26.58 10.83 46.17
CA LYS A 73 27.75 10.12 46.74
C LYS A 73 27.80 10.27 48.27
N PRO A 74 27.52 11.46 48.85
CA PRO A 74 27.41 11.61 50.29
C PRO A 74 26.29 10.79 50.95
N ILE A 75 25.10 10.70 50.32
CA ILE A 75 23.98 9.89 50.83
C ILE A 75 24.35 8.40 50.77
N GLN A 76 24.88 7.92 49.64
CA GLN A 76 25.27 6.50 49.47
C GLN A 76 26.38 6.07 50.45
N ASN A 77 27.26 6.99 50.85
CA ASN A 77 28.35 6.73 51.78
C ASN A 77 27.94 6.95 53.26
N GLY A 78 26.67 7.26 53.55
CA GLY A 78 26.18 7.47 54.92
C GLY A 78 26.79 8.69 55.62
N LEU A 79 27.14 9.74 54.88
CA LEU A 79 27.75 10.96 55.43
C LEU A 79 26.73 11.95 56.00
N LEU A 80 25.43 11.66 55.88
CA LEU A 80 24.32 12.46 56.39
C LEU A 80 23.72 11.82 57.63
N LYS A 81 23.15 12.64 58.50
CA LYS A 81 22.38 12.15 59.65
C LYS A 81 21.01 11.63 59.18
N GLU A 82 20.42 10.70 59.93
CA GLU A 82 19.06 10.19 59.64
C GLU A 82 18.01 11.30 59.50
N GLU A 83 18.12 12.38 60.28
CA GLU A 83 17.23 13.54 60.17
C GLU A 83 17.41 14.31 58.85
N GLU A 84 18.65 14.42 58.37
CA GLU A 84 18.99 15.11 57.11
C GLU A 84 18.54 14.28 55.89
N GLU A 85 18.61 12.95 55.98
CA GLU A 85 18.08 12.03 54.96
C GLU A 85 16.55 12.11 54.87
N LYS A 86 15.84 12.18 56.02
CA LYS A 86 14.38 12.37 56.02
C LYS A 86 13.99 13.69 55.35
N LEU A 87 14.69 14.78 55.66
CA LEU A 87 14.46 16.08 55.04
C LEU A 87 14.70 16.04 53.52
N PHE A 88 15.74 15.34 53.07
CA PHE A 88 16.00 15.13 51.65
C PHE A 88 14.80 14.44 50.95
N TRP A 89 14.27 13.37 51.53
CA TRP A 89 13.14 12.63 50.97
C TRP A 89 11.82 13.41 51.00
N GLU A 90 11.57 14.21 52.03
CA GLU A 90 10.41 15.12 52.07
C GLU A 90 10.44 16.17 50.96
N ALA A 91 11.63 16.72 50.64
CA ALA A 91 11.81 17.60 49.50
C ALA A 91 11.63 16.87 48.16
N THR A 92 12.18 15.65 48.03
CA THR A 92 11.97 14.81 46.84
C THR A 92 10.49 14.53 46.60
N LYS A 93 9.72 14.24 47.65
CA LYS A 93 8.27 14.04 47.59
C LYS A 93 7.51 15.24 47.01
N LYS A 94 8.00 16.46 47.24
CA LYS A 94 7.41 17.69 46.67
C LYS A 94 7.72 17.88 45.18
N LEU A 95 8.87 17.37 44.71
CA LEU A 95 9.30 17.48 43.32
C LEU A 95 8.67 16.42 42.40
N LEU A 96 8.48 15.19 42.90
CA LEU A 96 7.99 14.06 42.12
C LEU A 96 6.70 14.33 41.32
N PRO A 97 5.65 14.99 41.87
CA PRO A 97 4.41 15.25 41.12
C PRO A 97 4.64 16.10 39.86
N SER A 98 5.54 17.09 39.94
CA SER A 98 5.88 17.95 38.80
C SER A 98 6.63 17.18 37.72
N CYS A 99 7.56 16.31 38.12
CA CYS A 99 8.27 15.40 37.21
C CYS A 99 7.30 14.48 36.46
N PHE A 100 6.43 13.75 37.19
CA PHE A 100 5.50 12.81 36.57
C PHE A 100 4.41 13.51 35.75
N ASN A 101 3.97 14.72 36.13
CA ASN A 101 3.03 15.50 35.31
C ASN A 101 3.68 15.98 34.01
N GLY A 102 4.97 16.35 34.03
CA GLY A 102 5.74 16.65 32.84
C GLY A 102 5.84 15.45 31.89
N ILE A 103 6.01 14.25 32.45
CA ILE A 103 6.04 12.98 31.72
C ILE A 103 4.65 12.64 31.15
N ARG A 104 3.58 12.70 31.95
CA ARG A 104 2.21 12.43 31.51
C ARG A 104 1.76 13.40 30.39
N LYS A 105 2.25 14.64 30.42
CA LYS A 105 1.95 15.66 29.40
C LYS A 105 2.96 15.72 28.25
N LEU A 106 3.91 14.77 28.16
CA LEU A 106 4.93 14.70 27.12
C LEU A 106 4.39 15.00 25.72
N ARG A 107 3.24 14.40 25.39
CA ARG A 107 2.60 14.46 24.06
C ARG A 107 1.80 15.75 23.82
N LYS A 108 1.43 16.47 24.87
CA LYS A 108 0.75 17.79 24.80
C LYS A 108 1.75 18.95 24.72
N LEU A 109 3.02 18.70 25.02
CA LEU A 109 4.09 19.69 24.94
C LEU A 109 4.59 19.79 23.50
N ILE A 110 4.82 21.02 23.03
CA ILE A 110 5.13 21.30 21.62
C ILE A 110 6.44 20.61 21.21
N ASN A 111 6.34 19.65 20.29
CA ASN A 111 7.49 18.96 19.70
C ASN A 111 8.48 19.99 19.11
N GLY A 112 9.75 19.91 19.51
CA GLY A 112 10.84 20.73 18.96
C GLY A 112 11.34 21.89 19.84
N ASP A 113 10.73 22.18 21.00
CA ASP A 113 11.35 23.11 21.96
C ASP A 113 12.53 22.42 22.65
N LYS A 114 13.74 22.81 22.26
CA LYS A 114 15.00 22.28 22.81
C LYS A 114 15.05 22.36 24.34
N ILE A 115 14.39 23.35 24.93
CA ILE A 115 14.40 23.57 26.39
C ILE A 115 13.54 22.50 27.10
N ILE A 116 12.38 22.17 26.52
CA ILE A 116 11.49 21.12 27.05
C ILE A 116 12.15 19.75 26.91
N LEU A 117 12.80 19.49 25.76
CA LEU A 117 13.57 18.26 25.55
C LEU A 117 14.76 18.14 26.53
N GLN A 118 15.45 19.23 26.82
CA GLN A 118 16.52 19.25 27.83
C GLN A 118 16.00 19.01 29.24
N GLN A 119 14.83 19.54 29.59
CA GLN A 119 14.19 19.29 30.88
C GLN A 119 13.72 17.84 31.01
N LEU A 120 13.10 17.28 29.99
CA LEU A 120 12.68 15.88 29.94
C LEU A 120 13.88 14.94 29.97
N SER A 121 14.95 15.26 29.24
CA SER A 121 16.22 14.55 29.33
C SER A 121 16.85 14.67 30.72
N ALA A 122 16.70 15.80 31.42
CA ALA A 122 17.18 15.95 32.80
C ALA A 122 16.40 15.05 33.78
N ILE A 123 15.08 14.93 33.58
CA ILE A 123 14.21 14.05 34.38
C ILE A 123 14.49 12.57 34.07
N LEU A 124 14.52 12.18 32.79
CA LEU A 124 14.56 10.77 32.35
C LEU A 124 15.98 10.19 32.24
N ASN A 125 16.95 10.98 31.76
CA ASN A 125 18.27 10.46 31.36
C ASN A 125 19.43 10.96 32.22
N SER A 126 19.41 12.23 32.66
CA SER A 126 20.64 12.86 33.14
C SER A 126 20.91 12.64 34.62
N TYR A 127 19.92 12.40 35.50
CA TYR A 127 20.25 12.06 36.89
C TYR A 127 19.08 11.61 37.78
N PHE A 128 17.85 12.10 37.55
CA PHE A 128 16.77 12.00 38.54
C PHE A 128 16.23 10.56 38.75
N VAL A 129 15.74 9.89 37.70
CA VAL A 129 15.23 8.51 37.82
C VAL A 129 16.31 7.49 38.24
N PRO A 130 17.52 7.47 37.63
CA PRO A 130 18.54 6.47 37.96
C PRO A 130 19.03 6.55 39.41
N VAL A 131 19.13 7.77 39.95
CA VAL A 131 19.64 7.99 41.30
C VAL A 131 18.62 7.67 42.36
N VAL A 132 17.39 8.15 42.20
CA VAL A 132 16.38 7.96 43.25
C VAL A 132 15.99 6.48 43.35
N SER A 133 16.10 5.71 42.28
CA SER A 133 16.01 4.24 42.31
C SER A 133 17.22 3.52 42.94
N THR A 134 18.36 4.18 43.14
CA THR A 134 19.56 3.59 43.79
C THR A 134 19.70 3.92 45.28
N LEU A 135 18.90 4.85 45.80
CA LEU A 135 18.94 5.25 47.20
C LEU A 135 17.97 4.39 48.03
N THR A 136 18.44 3.84 49.15
CA THR A 136 17.60 3.09 50.08
C THR A 136 16.61 4.02 50.77
N LEU A 137 15.32 3.75 50.61
CA LEU A 137 14.24 4.48 51.26
C LEU A 137 14.28 4.27 52.78
N PRO A 138 14.21 5.34 53.60
CA PRO A 138 14.05 5.20 55.04
C PRO A 138 12.72 4.51 55.35
N GLU A 139 12.73 3.56 56.27
CA GLU A 139 11.53 2.82 56.71
C GLU A 139 10.42 3.79 57.15
N GLY A 140 9.24 3.69 56.52
CA GLY A 140 8.06 4.50 56.84
C GLY A 140 7.83 5.75 55.99
N THR A 141 8.63 5.99 54.94
CA THR A 141 8.45 7.16 54.06
C THR A 141 7.60 6.81 52.83
N ASP A 142 6.30 7.12 52.88
CA ASP A 142 5.41 6.99 51.71
C ASP A 142 5.69 8.13 50.71
N LEU A 143 6.22 7.80 49.53
CA LEU A 143 6.48 8.75 48.45
C LEU A 143 5.23 9.06 47.59
N PHE A 144 4.21 8.20 47.62
CA PHE A 144 3.08 8.22 46.67
C PHE A 144 1.71 8.24 47.38
N PRO A 145 1.38 9.33 48.09
CA PRO A 145 0.09 9.43 48.75
C PRO A 145 -1.05 9.48 47.72
N SER A 146 -2.09 8.69 47.96
CA SER A 146 -3.28 8.57 47.09
C SER A 146 -4.02 9.90 46.85
N SER A 147 -3.83 10.90 47.72
CA SER A 147 -4.40 12.26 47.55
C SER A 147 -3.77 13.07 46.41
N VAL A 148 -2.50 12.82 46.08
CA VAL A 148 -1.77 13.49 44.99
C VAL A 148 -1.68 12.59 43.76
N TYR A 149 -1.65 11.28 43.99
CA TYR A 149 -1.53 10.26 42.96
C TYR A 149 -2.79 9.40 42.84
N GLY A 150 -3.98 10.01 42.85
CA GLY A 150 -5.24 9.28 42.69
C GLY A 150 -5.40 8.56 41.34
N TRP A 151 -4.44 8.73 40.43
CA TRP A 151 -4.31 8.04 39.15
C TRP A 151 -3.42 6.79 39.22
N LEU A 152 -2.70 6.54 40.32
CA LEU A 152 -1.94 5.31 40.52
C LEU A 152 -2.87 4.23 41.08
N THR A 153 -3.07 3.15 40.34
CA THR A 153 -3.73 1.92 40.83
C THR A 153 -2.75 1.14 41.71
N THR A 154 -2.68 1.48 42.99
CA THR A 154 -1.93 0.69 43.96
C THR A 154 -2.75 -0.52 44.40
N ASN A 155 -2.25 -1.74 44.15
CA ASN A 155 -2.76 -2.95 44.80
C ASN A 155 -2.54 -2.79 46.32
N GLU A 156 -3.57 -3.03 47.13
CA GLU A 156 -3.60 -2.77 48.59
C GLU A 156 -2.51 -3.47 49.43
N ASN A 157 -1.67 -4.33 48.82
CA ASN A 157 -0.67 -5.16 49.48
C ASN A 157 0.80 -4.78 49.21
N GLU A 158 1.10 -3.77 48.38
CA GLU A 158 2.48 -3.31 48.12
C GLU A 158 2.60 -1.81 48.41
N THR A 159 2.95 -1.47 49.66
CA THR A 159 3.01 -0.08 50.16
C THR A 159 4.22 0.74 49.68
N ASN A 160 5.07 0.18 48.82
CA ASN A 160 6.20 0.89 48.22
C ASN A 160 6.18 0.68 46.69
N CYS A 161 5.44 1.51 45.95
CA CYS A 161 5.65 1.59 44.50
C CYS A 161 7.07 2.08 44.21
N ASP A 162 7.82 1.33 43.42
CA ASP A 162 9.11 1.78 42.88
C ASP A 162 8.87 2.92 41.86
N ILE A 163 9.75 3.92 41.87
CA ILE A 163 9.74 5.06 40.95
C ILE A 163 9.76 4.61 39.49
N ARG A 164 10.36 3.45 39.21
CA ARG A 164 10.34 2.82 37.88
C ARG A 164 8.93 2.38 37.47
N ASN A 165 8.20 1.68 38.34
CA ASN A 165 6.83 1.26 38.05
C ASN A 165 5.90 2.47 37.92
N THR A 166 6.07 3.50 38.76
CA THR A 166 5.31 4.75 38.65
C THR A 166 5.60 5.49 37.34
N LEU A 167 6.83 5.44 36.85
CA LEU A 167 7.21 6.00 35.56
C LEU A 167 6.49 5.29 34.41
N GLU A 168 6.47 3.94 34.42
CA GLU A 168 5.75 3.13 33.44
C GLU A 168 4.24 3.43 33.44
N VAL A 169 3.63 3.52 34.63
CA VAL A 169 2.20 3.86 34.76
C VAL A 169 1.91 5.30 34.31
N ALA A 170 2.78 6.27 34.65
CA ALA A 170 2.61 7.67 34.24
C ALA A 170 2.69 7.84 32.71
N VAL A 171 3.59 7.10 32.07
CA VAL A 171 3.72 7.04 30.62
C VAL A 171 2.47 6.43 29.99
N THR A 172 2.03 5.27 30.48
CA THR A 172 0.84 4.57 29.95
C THR A 172 -0.40 5.46 30.09
N GLN A 173 -0.62 6.07 31.25
CA GLN A 173 -1.75 6.98 31.47
C GLN A 173 -1.68 8.24 30.59
N GLY A 174 -0.48 8.81 30.38
CA GLY A 174 -0.32 9.96 29.48
C GLY A 174 -0.59 9.60 28.02
N THR A 175 -0.36 8.36 27.65
CA THR A 175 -0.66 7.80 26.34
C THR A 175 -2.16 7.58 26.17
N GLU A 176 -2.81 6.99 27.16
CA GLU A 176 -4.25 6.78 27.22
C GLU A 176 -5.00 8.11 27.16
N ASP A 177 -4.65 9.09 27.99
CA ASP A 177 -5.25 10.43 27.97
C ASP A 177 -5.13 11.10 26.59
N TRP A 178 -4.01 10.89 25.91
CA TRP A 178 -3.78 11.43 24.56
C TRP A 178 -4.60 10.68 23.52
N PHE A 179 -4.71 9.37 23.63
CA PHE A 179 -5.54 8.55 22.77
C PHE A 179 -7.01 8.92 22.90
N CYS A 180 -7.54 9.05 24.13
CA CYS A 180 -8.89 9.55 24.39
C CYS A 180 -9.11 10.93 23.77
N HIS A 181 -8.14 11.84 23.91
CA HIS A 181 -8.20 13.15 23.26
C HIS A 181 -8.21 13.06 21.72
N ILE A 182 -7.50 12.10 21.11
CA ILE A 182 -7.58 11.85 19.66
C ILE A 182 -8.98 11.34 19.29
N LEU A 183 -9.53 10.40 20.06
CA LEU A 183 -10.86 9.84 19.81
C LEU A 183 -11.94 10.93 19.91
N GLU A 184 -11.99 11.66 21.02
CA GLU A 184 -13.00 12.69 21.29
C GLU A 184 -13.00 13.82 20.24
N ASN A 185 -11.83 14.28 19.83
CA ASN A 185 -11.72 15.38 18.85
C ASN A 185 -12.05 14.97 17.42
N ASN A 186 -11.95 13.69 17.10
CA ASN A 186 -12.22 13.18 15.76
C ASN A 186 -13.57 12.45 15.67
N ALA A 187 -14.27 12.25 16.79
CA ALA A 187 -15.53 11.54 16.84
C ALA A 187 -16.55 12.20 15.92
N THR A 188 -17.07 11.41 14.98
CA THR A 188 -18.14 11.82 14.08
C THR A 188 -19.50 11.45 14.69
N GLY A 189 -20.48 12.36 14.61
CA GLY A 189 -21.87 12.06 15.00
C GLY A 189 -22.61 11.14 14.02
N ASP A 190 -21.97 10.77 12.91
CA ASP A 190 -22.50 9.86 11.89
C ASP A 190 -22.17 8.40 12.26
N THR A 191 -23.19 7.55 12.31
CA THR A 191 -23.09 6.13 12.67
C THR A 191 -23.04 5.21 11.44
N SER A 192 -22.91 5.75 10.23
CA SER A 192 -22.66 4.97 9.02
C SER A 192 -21.39 4.12 9.13
N GLU A 193 -21.41 2.90 8.60
CA GLU A 193 -20.24 2.02 8.50
C GLU A 193 -19.07 2.71 7.76
N GLU A 194 -19.35 3.50 6.72
CA GLU A 194 -18.33 4.21 5.95
C GLU A 194 -17.73 5.39 6.73
N ALA A 195 -18.56 6.09 7.52
CA ALA A 195 -18.09 7.16 8.39
C ALA A 195 -17.20 6.60 9.52
N GLN A 196 -17.56 5.43 10.06
CA GLN A 196 -16.76 4.73 11.06
C GLN A 196 -15.41 4.26 10.51
N LEU A 197 -15.37 3.71 9.28
CA LEU A 197 -14.09 3.36 8.64
C LEU A 197 -13.21 4.59 8.42
N ASN A 198 -13.77 5.68 7.91
CA ASN A 198 -13.05 6.94 7.71
C ASN A 198 -12.53 7.53 9.03
N TYR A 199 -13.31 7.41 10.11
CA TYR A 199 -12.88 7.78 11.45
C TYR A 199 -11.69 6.94 11.90
N LEU A 200 -11.73 5.60 11.76
CA LEU A 200 -10.60 4.74 12.11
C LEU A 200 -9.36 5.02 11.27
N ILE A 201 -9.50 5.31 9.98
CA ILE A 201 -8.40 5.73 9.10
C ILE A 201 -7.71 6.97 9.70
N ARG A 202 -8.48 7.99 10.06
CA ARG A 202 -7.94 9.24 10.65
C ARG A 202 -7.26 8.99 11.99
N VAL A 203 -7.90 8.26 12.89
CA VAL A 203 -7.33 7.92 14.21
C VAL A 203 -6.02 7.17 14.05
N THR A 204 -5.99 6.14 13.20
CA THR A 204 -4.79 5.32 12.97
C THR A 204 -3.66 6.14 12.32
N GLN A 205 -3.98 7.04 11.39
CA GLN A 205 -3.00 7.96 10.80
C GLN A 205 -2.43 8.95 11.83
N LEU A 206 -3.26 9.48 12.73
CA LEU A 206 -2.83 10.39 13.80
C LEU A 206 -1.92 9.67 14.79
N VAL A 207 -2.30 8.47 15.23
CA VAL A 207 -1.46 7.61 16.10
C VAL A 207 -0.13 7.28 15.43
N ARG A 208 -0.13 6.90 14.16
CA ARG A 208 1.10 6.65 13.41
C ARG A 208 1.99 7.88 13.31
N THR A 209 1.40 9.05 13.00
CA THR A 209 2.15 10.31 12.88
C THR A 209 2.74 10.74 14.23
N ASP A 210 2.00 10.51 15.32
CA ASP A 210 2.46 10.74 16.67
C ASP A 210 3.63 9.82 17.03
N LEU A 211 3.53 8.52 16.76
CA LEU A 211 4.62 7.56 16.94
C LEU A 211 5.85 7.95 16.11
N GLN A 212 5.66 8.34 14.85
CA GLN A 212 6.75 8.79 13.98
C GLN A 212 7.47 10.02 14.56
N LYS A 213 6.72 10.99 15.09
CA LYS A 213 7.30 12.15 15.78
C LYS A 213 7.98 11.74 17.09
N ALA A 214 7.42 10.78 17.83
CA ALA A 214 8.03 10.27 19.05
C ALA A 214 9.43 9.69 18.76
N ILE A 215 9.58 8.98 17.65
CA ILE A 215 10.87 8.48 17.17
C ILE A 215 11.77 9.68 16.79
N GLU A 216 11.34 10.55 15.90
CA GLU A 216 12.19 11.65 15.41
C GLU A 216 12.73 12.58 16.51
N TYR A 217 11.90 12.92 17.50
CA TYR A 217 12.25 13.92 18.52
C TYR A 217 12.74 13.32 19.83
N HIS A 218 12.39 12.07 20.16
CA HIS A 218 12.59 11.53 21.49
C HIS A 218 13.26 10.15 21.53
N ASP A 219 13.60 9.54 20.39
CA ASP A 219 14.25 8.21 20.31
C ASP A 219 15.50 8.10 21.17
N LYS A 220 16.40 9.10 21.15
CA LYS A 220 17.59 9.12 22.04
C LYS A 220 17.26 9.18 23.53
N ILE A 221 16.12 9.76 23.89
CA ILE A 221 15.69 9.89 25.30
C ILE A 221 15.00 8.61 25.77
N PHE A 222 14.26 7.96 24.89
CA PHE A 222 13.43 6.82 25.23
C PHE A 222 14.11 5.46 25.01
N GLN A 223 15.12 5.34 24.14
CA GLN A 223 15.92 4.11 23.97
C GLN A 223 16.61 3.67 25.27
N GLN A 224 16.97 4.61 26.15
CA GLN A 224 17.65 4.29 27.41
C GLN A 224 16.70 3.74 28.49
N ASN A 225 15.37 3.91 28.33
CA ASN A 225 14.38 3.62 29.37
C ASN A 225 13.25 2.67 28.92
N SER A 226 13.33 2.07 27.72
CA SER A 226 12.28 1.21 27.12
C SER A 226 10.87 1.84 27.01
N ILE A 227 10.74 3.15 27.28
CA ILE A 227 9.48 3.89 27.35
C ILE A 227 8.72 3.87 26.01
N LEU A 228 9.42 3.89 24.88
CA LEU A 228 8.81 3.82 23.55
C LEU A 228 8.08 2.48 23.30
N ASN A 229 8.54 1.39 23.90
CA ASN A 229 7.95 0.06 23.71
C ASN A 229 6.56 0.00 24.35
N TYR A 230 6.39 0.57 25.54
CA TYR A 230 5.09 0.64 26.22
C TYR A 230 4.07 1.49 25.44
N HIS A 231 4.50 2.63 24.91
CA HIS A 231 3.65 3.47 24.05
C HIS A 231 3.19 2.75 22.79
N LEU A 232 4.12 2.04 22.15
CA LEU A 232 3.85 1.26 20.95
C LEU A 232 2.89 0.11 21.25
N TYR A 233 3.11 -0.60 22.36
CA TYR A 233 2.26 -1.69 22.81
C TYR A 233 0.83 -1.20 23.09
N PHE A 234 0.66 -0.13 23.85
CA PHE A 234 -0.66 0.44 24.15
C PHE A 234 -1.41 0.83 22.87
N PHE A 235 -0.79 1.62 21.98
CA PHE A 235 -1.47 2.07 20.77
C PHE A 235 -1.80 0.94 19.80
N THR A 236 -0.88 0.00 19.61
CA THR A 236 -1.14 -1.13 18.71
C THR A 236 -2.26 -2.01 19.25
N GLN A 237 -2.35 -2.21 20.56
CA GLN A 237 -3.44 -2.94 21.19
C GLN A 237 -4.79 -2.22 21.05
N GLU A 238 -4.87 -0.94 21.42
CA GLU A 238 -6.12 -0.17 21.38
C GLU A 238 -6.63 0.02 19.94
N VAL A 239 -5.74 0.32 18.98
CA VAL A 239 -6.12 0.40 17.57
C VAL A 239 -6.62 -0.95 17.06
N SER A 240 -5.98 -2.05 17.45
CA SER A 240 -6.43 -3.40 17.05
C SER A 240 -7.83 -3.71 17.57
N GLN A 241 -8.12 -3.38 18.83
CA GLN A 241 -9.44 -3.60 19.45
C GLN A 241 -10.56 -2.78 18.79
N LEU A 242 -10.25 -1.61 18.23
CA LEU A 242 -11.22 -0.80 17.49
C LEU A 242 -11.40 -1.27 16.04
N VAL A 243 -10.31 -1.67 15.37
CA VAL A 243 -10.30 -2.04 13.95
C VAL A 243 -10.88 -3.42 13.71
N GLU A 244 -10.50 -4.43 14.50
CA GLU A 244 -10.91 -5.83 14.31
C GLU A 244 -12.45 -6.02 14.25
N PRO A 245 -13.25 -5.55 15.22
CA PRO A 245 -14.70 -5.78 15.20
C PRO A 245 -15.37 -5.06 14.03
N LEU A 246 -15.00 -3.80 13.75
CA LEU A 246 -15.58 -3.03 12.66
C LEU A 246 -15.28 -3.66 11.30
N VAL A 247 -14.02 -4.03 11.06
CA VAL A 247 -13.61 -4.68 9.81
C VAL A 247 -14.33 -6.01 9.64
N THR A 248 -14.45 -6.79 10.71
CA THR A 248 -15.15 -8.08 10.67
C THR A 248 -16.63 -7.91 10.33
N ASP A 249 -17.29 -6.90 10.90
CA ASP A 249 -18.71 -6.64 10.64
C ASP A 249 -18.95 -6.08 9.24
N VAL A 250 -18.11 -5.15 8.79
CA VAL A 250 -18.15 -4.62 7.41
C VAL A 250 -17.87 -5.74 6.40
N CYS A 251 -16.85 -6.58 6.61
CA CYS A 251 -16.56 -7.73 5.75
C CYS A 251 -17.73 -8.73 5.66
N LYS A 252 -18.56 -8.84 6.69
CA LYS A 252 -19.77 -9.68 6.67
C LYS A 252 -20.95 -9.00 5.97
N SER A 253 -21.07 -7.67 6.09
CA SER A 253 -22.17 -6.89 5.48
C SER A 253 -21.98 -6.71 3.97
N LEU A 254 -20.72 -6.78 3.50
CA LEU A 254 -20.33 -6.64 2.11
C LEU A 254 -20.91 -7.78 1.23
N LYS A 255 -21.73 -7.40 0.26
CA LYS A 255 -22.35 -8.35 -0.68
C LYS A 255 -21.35 -8.75 -1.79
N PRO A 256 -21.30 -10.04 -2.18
CA PRO A 256 -20.46 -10.48 -3.29
C PRO A 256 -20.93 -9.87 -4.61
N ILE A 257 -19.99 -9.34 -5.37
CA ILE A 257 -20.24 -8.72 -6.68
C ILE A 257 -20.31 -9.85 -7.72
N LYS A 258 -21.51 -10.15 -8.22
CA LYS A 258 -21.67 -11.12 -9.31
C LYS A 258 -21.39 -10.44 -10.65
N ILE A 259 -20.13 -10.51 -11.08
CA ILE A 259 -19.72 -10.02 -12.41
C ILE A 259 -20.09 -11.09 -13.44
N SER A 260 -21.15 -10.85 -14.22
CA SER A 260 -21.40 -11.67 -15.42
C SER A 260 -20.72 -11.05 -16.63
N ASN A 261 -20.20 -11.90 -17.54
CA ASN A 261 -19.48 -11.47 -18.75
C ASN A 261 -20.30 -10.55 -19.69
N ARG A 262 -21.60 -10.35 -19.44
CA ARG A 262 -22.50 -9.48 -20.21
C ARG A 262 -23.02 -8.26 -19.44
N ALA A 263 -22.76 -8.13 -18.14
CA ALA A 263 -23.33 -7.08 -17.29
C ALA A 263 -22.46 -5.82 -17.21
N THR A 264 -22.15 -5.20 -18.35
CA THR A 264 -21.60 -3.82 -18.33
C THR A 264 -22.69 -2.75 -18.21
N GLU A 265 -23.97 -3.13 -18.15
CA GLU A 265 -25.14 -2.23 -18.06
C GLU A 265 -25.78 -2.14 -16.67
N GLU A 266 -25.40 -3.02 -15.73
CA GLU A 266 -25.85 -2.87 -14.34
C GLU A 266 -24.95 -1.83 -13.65
N ASN A 267 -25.50 -0.66 -13.36
CA ASN A 267 -24.91 0.31 -12.44
C ASN A 267 -24.78 -0.38 -11.09
N PHE A 268 -23.60 -0.94 -10.80
CA PHE A 268 -23.30 -1.44 -9.47
C PHE A 268 -23.41 -0.29 -8.47
N ASP A 269 -23.90 -0.62 -7.29
CA ASP A 269 -24.10 0.33 -6.20
C ASP A 269 -22.77 1.04 -5.89
N ASN A 270 -22.68 2.33 -6.22
CA ASN A 270 -21.48 3.13 -6.01
C ASN A 270 -21.06 3.11 -4.53
N ASP A 271 -22.02 2.92 -3.63
CA ASP A 271 -21.81 2.86 -2.18
C ASP A 271 -21.07 1.58 -1.77
N CYS A 272 -21.31 0.45 -2.44
CA CYS A 272 -20.54 -0.79 -2.20
C CYS A 272 -19.09 -0.66 -2.72
N LEU A 273 -18.92 0.04 -3.84
CA LEU A 273 -17.60 0.32 -4.42
C LEU A 273 -16.79 1.29 -3.56
N SER A 274 -17.44 2.32 -2.98
CA SER A 274 -16.79 3.28 -2.08
C SER A 274 -16.39 2.60 -0.76
N MET A 275 -17.29 1.82 -0.17
CA MET A 275 -17.02 1.05 1.05
C MET A 275 -15.80 0.13 0.89
N GLY A 276 -15.74 -0.62 -0.20
CA GLY A 276 -14.60 -1.49 -0.50
C GLY A 276 -13.28 -0.72 -0.66
N THR A 277 -13.29 0.47 -1.26
CA THR A 277 -12.09 1.32 -1.35
C THR A 277 -11.67 1.90 -0.01
N THR A 278 -12.62 2.32 0.82
CA THR A 278 -12.34 2.83 2.18
C THR A 278 -11.78 1.72 3.06
N LEU A 279 -12.29 0.49 2.96
CA LEU A 279 -11.76 -0.68 3.67
C LEU A 279 -10.30 -0.98 3.25
N PHE A 280 -10.00 -0.85 1.96
CA PHE A 280 -8.62 -1.01 1.46
C PHE A 280 -7.69 0.10 1.94
N GLU A 281 -8.16 1.34 2.03
CA GLU A 281 -7.37 2.43 2.62
C GLU A 281 -7.04 2.15 4.10
N LEU A 282 -8.03 1.68 4.87
CA LEU A 282 -7.81 1.28 6.26
C LEU A 282 -6.75 0.17 6.36
N TYR A 283 -6.82 -0.84 5.50
CA TYR A 283 -5.81 -1.90 5.43
C TYR A 283 -4.40 -1.33 5.24
N LEU A 284 -4.19 -0.41 4.28
CA LEU A 284 -2.88 0.19 4.02
C LEU A 284 -2.38 1.03 5.20
N VAL A 285 -3.27 1.72 5.91
CA VAL A 285 -2.90 2.52 7.09
C VAL A 285 -2.50 1.62 8.25
N VAL A 286 -3.25 0.54 8.50
CA VAL A 286 -2.93 -0.46 9.54
C VAL A 286 -1.64 -1.19 9.21
N GLN A 287 -1.43 -1.60 7.95
CA GLN A 287 -0.18 -2.22 7.49
C GLN A 287 1.03 -1.31 7.75
N LYS A 288 0.92 0.00 7.44
CA LYS A 288 2.01 0.96 7.71
C LYS A 288 2.28 1.13 9.20
N LEU A 289 1.26 1.05 10.05
CA LEU A 289 1.42 1.07 11.51
C LEU A 289 2.09 -0.21 12.01
N ALA A 290 1.70 -1.38 11.47
CA ALA A 290 2.30 -2.66 11.81
C ALA A 290 3.79 -2.71 11.44
N ILE A 291 4.17 -2.23 10.24
CA ILE A 291 5.57 -2.13 9.80
C ILE A 291 6.38 -1.20 10.71
N LEU A 292 5.78 -0.09 11.14
CA LEU A 292 6.42 0.81 12.10
C LEU A 292 6.65 0.11 13.45
N ALA A 293 5.67 -0.66 13.91
CA ALA A 293 5.76 -1.39 15.18
C ALA A 293 6.84 -2.48 15.16
N THR A 294 6.87 -3.30 14.10
CA THR A 294 7.88 -4.36 13.96
C THR A 294 9.28 -3.81 13.77
N GLY A 295 9.44 -2.67 13.10
CA GLY A 295 10.73 -1.99 12.96
C GLY A 295 11.29 -1.45 14.27
N LEU A 296 10.43 -1.09 15.23
CA LEU A 296 10.83 -0.58 16.55
C LEU A 296 11.14 -1.70 17.54
N CYS A 297 10.34 -2.78 17.54
CA CYS A 297 10.49 -3.91 18.45
C CYS A 297 10.49 -5.25 17.70
N PRO A 298 11.62 -5.65 17.08
CA PRO A 298 11.69 -6.92 16.36
C PRO A 298 11.59 -8.15 17.27
N GLU A 299 12.05 -8.06 18.53
CA GLU A 299 12.07 -9.20 19.48
C GLU A 299 10.67 -9.54 20.05
N GLU A 300 9.77 -8.56 20.11
CA GLU A 300 8.40 -8.71 20.63
C GLU A 300 7.33 -8.66 19.52
N SER A 301 7.74 -8.77 18.26
CA SER A 301 6.84 -8.65 17.09
C SER A 301 5.62 -9.58 17.17
N ASN A 302 5.75 -10.75 17.79
CA ASN A 302 4.68 -11.73 17.94
C ASN A 302 3.69 -11.42 19.08
N ALA A 303 4.05 -10.51 19.98
CA ALA A 303 3.18 -10.11 21.09
C ALA A 303 2.12 -9.09 20.65
N PHE A 304 2.33 -8.39 19.54
CA PHE A 304 1.37 -7.40 19.05
C PHE A 304 0.23 -8.07 18.26
N LEU A 305 -1.02 -7.81 18.67
CA LEU A 305 -2.22 -8.24 17.92
C LEU A 305 -2.21 -7.73 16.48
N ILE A 306 -1.62 -6.55 16.26
CA ILE A 306 -1.49 -5.93 14.94
C ILE A 306 -0.61 -6.74 13.98
N HIS A 307 0.17 -7.72 14.45
CA HIS A 307 0.98 -8.57 13.58
C HIS A 307 0.12 -9.43 12.63
N ASN A 308 -1.03 -9.91 13.12
CA ASN A 308 -1.95 -10.76 12.37
C ASN A 308 -3.14 -10.00 11.78
N PHE A 309 -3.01 -8.68 11.59
CA PHE A 309 -4.08 -7.83 11.07
C PHE A 309 -4.65 -8.30 9.72
N HIS A 310 -3.82 -8.96 8.89
CA HIS A 310 -4.24 -9.49 7.60
C HIS A 310 -5.42 -10.48 7.72
N LEU A 311 -5.54 -11.22 8.82
CA LEU A 311 -6.66 -12.15 9.03
C LEU A 311 -8.01 -11.44 9.12
N TRP A 312 -8.06 -10.23 9.68
CA TRP A 312 -9.30 -9.44 9.79
C TRP A 312 -9.84 -9.05 8.41
N PHE A 313 -8.93 -8.79 7.46
CA PHE A 313 -9.27 -8.34 6.12
C PHE A 313 -9.38 -9.48 5.10
N HIS A 314 -9.13 -10.75 5.48
CA HIS A 314 -9.11 -11.89 4.56
C HIS A 314 -10.37 -11.99 3.71
N ALA A 315 -11.55 -11.87 4.33
CA ALA A 315 -12.84 -11.87 3.64
C ALA A 315 -13.01 -10.68 2.67
N GLY A 316 -12.41 -9.53 2.98
CA GLY A 316 -12.45 -8.33 2.16
C GLY A 316 -11.59 -8.44 0.88
N VAL A 317 -10.52 -9.23 0.88
CA VAL A 317 -9.61 -9.36 -0.28
C VAL A 317 -10.32 -9.88 -1.52
N ALA A 318 -11.17 -10.91 -1.36
CA ALA A 318 -11.94 -11.46 -2.48
C ALA A 318 -12.80 -10.38 -3.15
N GLN A 319 -13.45 -9.54 -2.35
CA GLN A 319 -14.26 -8.44 -2.85
C GLN A 319 -13.40 -7.34 -3.48
N TRP A 320 -12.24 -7.00 -2.93
CA TRP A 320 -11.35 -6.03 -3.56
C TRP A 320 -10.90 -6.49 -4.94
N LEU A 321 -10.63 -7.79 -5.11
CA LEU A 321 -10.31 -8.38 -6.40
C LEU A 321 -11.50 -8.31 -7.36
N ASP A 322 -12.73 -8.55 -6.89
CA ASP A 322 -13.93 -8.38 -7.72
C ASP A 322 -14.15 -6.92 -8.12
N ILE A 323 -13.98 -5.97 -7.20
CA ILE A 323 -14.04 -4.53 -7.48
C ILE A 323 -12.97 -4.13 -8.50
N ALA A 324 -11.76 -4.67 -8.37
CA ALA A 324 -10.66 -4.42 -9.29
C ALA A 324 -10.98 -4.94 -10.69
N LEU A 325 -11.48 -6.17 -10.83
CA LEU A 325 -11.92 -6.74 -12.10
C LEU A 325 -13.05 -5.90 -12.72
N TYR A 326 -14.07 -5.54 -11.94
CA TYR A 326 -15.17 -4.72 -12.43
C TYR A 326 -14.68 -3.36 -12.98
N LYS A 327 -13.84 -2.66 -12.22
CA LYS A 327 -13.25 -1.38 -12.64
C LYS A 327 -12.34 -1.56 -13.86
N ALA A 328 -11.61 -2.67 -13.96
CA ALA A 328 -10.78 -2.99 -15.11
C ALA A 328 -11.61 -3.18 -16.37
N LEU A 329 -12.66 -4.02 -16.34
CA LEU A 329 -13.56 -4.25 -17.48
C LEU A 329 -14.23 -2.96 -17.97
N GLN A 330 -14.70 -2.10 -17.05
CA GLN A 330 -15.30 -0.81 -17.40
C GLN A 330 -14.29 0.14 -18.06
N ARG A 331 -13.04 0.18 -17.57
CA ARG A 331 -11.99 0.99 -18.18
C ARG A 331 -11.56 0.45 -19.54
N ILE A 332 -11.45 -0.87 -19.69
CA ILE A 332 -11.16 -1.53 -20.98
C ILE A 332 -12.23 -1.19 -22.00
N LYS A 333 -13.52 -1.34 -21.64
CA LYS A 333 -14.65 -0.98 -22.52
C LYS A 333 -14.53 0.46 -23.01
N LYS A 334 -14.33 1.42 -22.09
CA LYS A 334 -14.17 2.84 -22.43
C LYS A 334 -12.92 3.11 -23.27
N ALA A 335 -11.80 2.45 -22.99
CA ALA A 335 -10.58 2.59 -23.77
C ALA A 335 -10.80 2.13 -25.22
N VAL A 336 -11.47 0.99 -25.42
CA VAL A 336 -11.85 0.51 -26.76
C VAL A 336 -12.83 1.47 -27.42
N GLU A 337 -13.85 1.98 -26.72
CA GLU A 337 -14.83 2.94 -27.27
C GLU A 337 -14.17 4.23 -27.77
N LEU A 338 -13.24 4.81 -27.00
CA LEU A 338 -12.57 6.08 -27.30
C LEU A 338 -11.46 5.97 -28.35
N ASP A 339 -10.97 4.76 -28.64
CA ASP A 339 -9.86 4.54 -29.55
C ASP A 339 -10.23 4.77 -31.01
N ASN A 340 -9.51 5.65 -31.71
CA ASN A 340 -9.75 5.91 -33.12
C ASN A 340 -8.95 4.97 -34.05
N LEU A 341 -8.30 3.93 -33.51
CA LEU A 341 -7.47 2.97 -34.26
C LEU A 341 -6.38 3.66 -35.08
N VAL A 342 -5.65 4.55 -34.41
CA VAL A 342 -4.47 5.25 -34.94
C VAL A 342 -3.24 4.72 -34.20
N PRO A 343 -2.12 4.45 -34.89
CA PRO A 343 -0.91 3.98 -34.22
C PRO A 343 -0.42 5.01 -33.20
N VAL A 344 0.07 4.54 -32.04
CA VAL A 344 0.58 5.42 -30.97
C VAL A 344 1.79 6.24 -31.43
N ASP A 345 2.65 5.64 -32.24
CA ASP A 345 3.78 6.29 -32.90
C ASP A 345 4.05 5.60 -34.24
N SER A 346 4.76 6.30 -35.12
CA SER A 346 5.26 5.82 -36.41
C SER A 346 6.08 4.52 -36.34
N SER A 347 6.62 4.17 -35.17
CA SER A 347 7.43 2.98 -34.95
C SER A 347 6.64 1.74 -34.51
N VAL A 348 5.37 1.90 -34.09
CA VAL A 348 4.58 0.82 -33.48
C VAL A 348 3.29 0.57 -34.26
N LYS A 349 2.87 -0.70 -34.29
CA LYS A 349 1.69 -1.16 -35.05
C LYS A 349 0.47 -1.43 -34.16
N TYR A 350 0.36 -0.74 -33.03
CA TYR A 350 -0.76 -0.81 -32.10
C TYR A 350 -1.25 0.59 -31.72
N SER A 351 -2.51 0.70 -31.30
CA SER A 351 -3.17 1.95 -30.90
C SER A 351 -3.24 2.11 -29.37
N SER A 352 -3.84 3.22 -28.92
CA SER A 352 -3.84 3.61 -27.50
C SER A 352 -4.61 2.63 -26.61
N SER A 353 -5.68 1.99 -27.09
CA SER A 353 -6.50 1.07 -26.27
C SER A 353 -5.72 -0.13 -25.74
N ALA A 354 -4.76 -0.65 -26.51
CA ALA A 354 -3.92 -1.74 -26.10
C ALA A 354 -2.95 -1.30 -24.98
N VAL A 355 -2.37 -0.11 -25.11
CA VAL A 355 -1.48 0.50 -24.10
C VAL A 355 -2.25 0.79 -22.81
N ASP A 356 -3.45 1.36 -22.90
CA ASP A 356 -4.32 1.64 -21.75
C ASP A 356 -4.71 0.35 -21.02
N THR A 357 -4.98 -0.73 -21.76
CA THR A 357 -5.28 -2.05 -21.19
C THR A 357 -4.09 -2.62 -20.41
N LEU A 358 -2.87 -2.54 -20.97
CA LEU A 358 -1.66 -2.94 -20.25
C LEU A 358 -1.40 -2.08 -19.00
N ALA A 359 -1.71 -0.78 -19.06
CA ALA A 359 -1.59 0.10 -17.89
C ALA A 359 -2.54 -0.33 -16.76
N ILE A 360 -3.74 -0.83 -17.09
CA ILE A 360 -4.66 -1.43 -16.10
C ILE A 360 -4.06 -2.67 -15.48
N PHE A 361 -3.46 -3.57 -16.27
CA PHE A 361 -2.77 -4.76 -15.74
C PHE A 361 -1.67 -4.34 -14.77
N TYR A 362 -0.84 -3.37 -15.17
CA TYR A 362 0.21 -2.83 -14.30
C TYR A 362 -0.31 -2.25 -12.97
N GLN A 363 -1.47 -1.58 -12.98
CA GLN A 363 -2.13 -1.11 -11.75
C GLN A 363 -2.57 -2.25 -10.84
N ILE A 364 -3.13 -3.33 -11.40
CA ILE A 364 -3.51 -4.53 -10.64
C ILE A 364 -2.28 -5.18 -10.01
N LYS A 365 -1.15 -5.22 -10.74
CA LYS A 365 0.13 -5.68 -10.18
C LYS A 365 0.60 -4.82 -9.01
N ILE A 366 0.52 -3.49 -9.12
CA ILE A 366 0.88 -2.59 -8.02
C ILE A 366 -0.01 -2.85 -6.81
N PHE A 367 -1.33 -2.97 -7.03
CA PHE A 367 -2.29 -3.30 -5.99
C PHE A 367 -1.89 -4.60 -5.25
N TRP A 368 -1.55 -5.66 -5.99
CA TRP A 368 -1.08 -6.92 -5.40
C TRP A 368 0.22 -6.74 -4.60
N LYS A 369 1.21 -6.02 -5.13
CA LYS A 369 2.47 -5.77 -4.42
C LYS A 369 2.28 -4.93 -3.15
N GLN A 370 1.31 -4.01 -3.14
CA GLN A 370 0.96 -3.21 -1.96
C GLN A 370 0.28 -4.02 -0.87
N LEU A 371 -0.48 -5.06 -1.23
CA LEU A 371 -1.06 -5.97 -0.24
C LEU A 371 0.04 -6.65 0.59
N ALA A 372 1.21 -6.97 0.00
CA ALA A 372 2.32 -7.63 0.70
C ALA A 372 1.82 -8.79 1.60
N TRP A 373 0.96 -9.63 1.03
CA TRP A 373 0.19 -10.60 1.79
C TRP A 373 1.09 -11.68 2.40
N PRO A 374 1.05 -11.91 3.72
CA PRO A 374 2.03 -12.78 4.39
C PRO A 374 1.70 -14.27 4.30
N ASP A 375 0.42 -14.65 4.15
CA ASP A 375 0.02 -16.06 4.13
C ASP A 375 0.22 -16.70 2.75
N VAL A 376 1.00 -17.78 2.70
CA VAL A 376 1.40 -18.45 1.46
C VAL A 376 0.23 -19.15 0.77
N GLU A 377 -0.65 -19.81 1.54
CA GLU A 377 -1.77 -20.56 0.97
C GLU A 377 -2.82 -19.63 0.36
N SER A 378 -3.23 -18.59 1.10
CA SER A 378 -4.14 -17.57 0.58
C SER A 378 -3.49 -16.72 -0.52
N SER A 379 -2.18 -16.48 -0.45
CA SER A 379 -1.47 -15.76 -1.52
C SER A 379 -1.58 -16.49 -2.86
N TYR A 380 -1.49 -17.82 -2.86
CA TYR A 380 -1.71 -18.60 -4.07
C TYR A 380 -3.14 -18.45 -4.60
N THR A 381 -4.17 -18.52 -3.74
CA THR A 381 -5.56 -18.43 -4.20
C THR A 381 -5.88 -17.03 -4.75
N PHE A 382 -5.33 -15.97 -4.16
CA PHE A 382 -5.48 -14.61 -4.66
C PHE A 382 -4.74 -14.39 -5.98
N VAL A 383 -3.51 -14.91 -6.12
CA VAL A 383 -2.78 -14.84 -7.40
C VAL A 383 -3.47 -15.64 -8.49
N ALA A 384 -3.99 -16.83 -8.17
CA ALA A 384 -4.78 -17.61 -9.11
C ALA A 384 -6.00 -16.83 -9.62
N LYS A 385 -6.70 -16.13 -8.71
CA LYS A 385 -7.81 -15.25 -9.07
C LYS A 385 -7.35 -14.07 -9.93
N ILE A 386 -6.26 -13.39 -9.59
CA ILE A 386 -5.72 -12.28 -10.39
C ILE A 386 -5.37 -12.74 -11.81
N ILE A 387 -4.75 -13.92 -11.95
CA ILE A 387 -4.40 -14.46 -13.27
C ILE A 387 -5.67 -14.77 -14.07
N ASP A 388 -6.67 -15.42 -13.47
CA ASP A 388 -7.97 -15.65 -14.10
C ASP A 388 -8.64 -14.32 -14.51
N ASP A 389 -8.62 -13.31 -13.63
CA ASP A 389 -9.19 -11.98 -13.88
C ASP A 389 -8.49 -11.27 -15.06
N ILE A 390 -7.15 -11.37 -15.18
CA ILE A 390 -6.38 -10.82 -16.31
C ILE A 390 -6.65 -11.57 -17.62
N CYS A 391 -6.74 -12.90 -17.56
CA CYS A 391 -7.15 -13.73 -18.70
C CYS A 391 -8.54 -13.32 -19.20
N ARG A 392 -9.51 -13.14 -18.29
CA ARG A 392 -10.85 -12.66 -18.61
C ARG A 392 -10.84 -11.25 -19.21
N CYS A 393 -10.05 -10.33 -18.66
CA CYS A 393 -9.87 -9.00 -19.23
C CYS A 393 -9.32 -9.03 -20.65
N SER A 394 -8.38 -9.95 -20.93
CA SER A 394 -7.76 -10.10 -22.26
C SER A 394 -8.75 -10.64 -23.29
N VAL A 395 -9.56 -11.65 -22.91
CA VAL A 395 -10.65 -12.16 -23.76
C VAL A 395 -11.71 -11.07 -23.99
N PHE A 396 -12.11 -10.36 -22.93
CA PHE A 396 -13.07 -9.26 -23.04
C PHE A 396 -12.57 -8.13 -23.95
N PHE A 397 -11.28 -7.77 -23.86
CA PHE A 397 -10.66 -6.81 -24.78
C PHE A 397 -10.75 -7.28 -26.24
N ALA A 398 -10.44 -8.56 -26.49
CA ALA A 398 -10.52 -9.14 -27.83
C ALA A 398 -11.95 -9.09 -28.40
N ASP A 399 -12.95 -9.42 -27.59
CA ASP A 399 -14.36 -9.36 -27.97
C ASP A 399 -14.81 -7.92 -28.29
N GLN A 400 -14.49 -6.97 -27.42
CA GLN A 400 -14.84 -5.56 -27.60
C GLN A 400 -14.17 -4.95 -28.83
N MET A 401 -12.89 -5.27 -29.05
CA MET A 401 -12.12 -4.80 -30.20
C MET A 401 -12.66 -5.41 -31.51
N GLY A 402 -12.99 -6.70 -31.50
CA GLY A 402 -13.63 -7.37 -32.63
C GLY A 402 -14.98 -6.75 -32.98
N ALA A 403 -15.85 -6.55 -31.99
CA ALA A 403 -17.15 -5.90 -32.18
C ALA A 403 -17.02 -4.48 -32.76
N LYS A 404 -15.99 -3.73 -32.34
CA LYS A 404 -15.73 -2.37 -32.83
C LYS A 404 -15.39 -2.35 -34.32
N VAL A 405 -14.47 -3.20 -34.78
CA VAL A 405 -14.09 -3.23 -36.21
C VAL A 405 -15.18 -3.82 -37.10
N GLU A 406 -15.99 -4.74 -36.57
CA GLU A 406 -17.17 -5.25 -37.26
C GLU A 406 -18.21 -4.16 -37.50
N GLY A 407 -18.53 -3.36 -36.47
CA GLY A 407 -19.45 -2.22 -36.60
C GLY A 407 -18.97 -1.10 -37.54
N MET A 408 -17.65 -0.98 -37.77
CA MET A 408 -17.09 -0.01 -38.72
C MET A 408 -17.24 -0.42 -40.19
N GLY A 409 -17.51 -1.71 -40.46
CA GLY A 409 -17.52 -2.31 -41.80
C GLY A 409 -18.82 -2.14 -42.60
N GLU A 410 -19.90 -1.66 -41.99
CA GLU A 410 -21.22 -1.59 -42.64
C GLU A 410 -21.50 -0.30 -43.43
N THR A 411 -20.69 0.75 -43.28
CA THR A 411 -21.08 2.10 -43.71
C THR A 411 -20.42 2.64 -44.99
N GLU A 412 -19.12 2.45 -45.26
CA GLU A 412 -18.47 3.10 -46.43
C GLU A 412 -17.25 2.30 -46.95
N ASN A 413 -16.91 2.53 -48.23
CA ASN A 413 -15.92 1.86 -49.09
C ASN A 413 -14.80 1.04 -48.40
N VAL A 414 -14.79 -0.26 -48.69
CA VAL A 414 -13.89 -1.33 -48.20
C VAL A 414 -12.38 -1.08 -48.42
N TYR A 415 -11.99 -0.10 -49.25
CA TYR A 415 -10.59 0.18 -49.58
C TYR A 415 -9.86 1.08 -48.56
N GLU A 416 -10.56 1.98 -47.87
CA GLU A 416 -9.92 2.96 -46.97
C GLU A 416 -9.78 2.46 -45.53
N LYS A 417 -10.53 1.42 -45.11
CA LYS A 417 -10.57 0.91 -43.73
C LYS A 417 -9.81 -0.40 -43.46
N LYS A 418 -9.01 -0.91 -44.40
CA LYS A 418 -8.19 -2.14 -44.18
C LYS A 418 -7.15 -1.98 -43.07
N PHE A 419 -6.70 -0.75 -42.87
CA PHE A 419 -5.73 -0.38 -41.86
C PHE A 419 -6.25 -0.57 -40.42
N GLU A 420 -7.51 -0.20 -40.17
CA GLU A 420 -8.15 -0.29 -38.85
C GLU A 420 -8.27 -1.74 -38.37
N TRP A 421 -8.57 -2.68 -39.29
CA TRP A 421 -8.63 -4.11 -38.99
C TRP A 421 -7.25 -4.68 -38.63
N CYS A 422 -6.20 -4.28 -39.33
CA CYS A 422 -4.84 -4.72 -39.04
C CYS A 422 -4.37 -4.24 -37.65
N LEU A 423 -4.66 -2.98 -37.33
CA LEU A 423 -4.33 -2.42 -36.02
C LEU A 423 -5.12 -3.09 -34.90
N ALA A 424 -6.42 -3.34 -35.10
CA ALA A 424 -7.23 -4.07 -34.12
C ALA A 424 -6.67 -5.47 -33.84
N ILE A 425 -6.26 -6.20 -34.87
CA ILE A 425 -5.65 -7.53 -34.72
C ILE A 425 -4.32 -7.45 -33.96
N ASN A 426 -3.46 -6.50 -34.31
CA ASN A 426 -2.20 -6.30 -33.60
C ASN A 426 -2.40 -5.86 -32.15
N ASN A 427 -3.45 -5.07 -31.86
CA ASN A 427 -3.79 -4.68 -30.49
C ASN A 427 -4.15 -5.91 -29.65
N ILE A 428 -4.98 -6.81 -30.20
CA ILE A 428 -5.39 -8.04 -29.52
C ILE A 428 -4.17 -8.93 -29.27
N ASP A 429 -3.32 -9.09 -30.28
CA ASP A 429 -2.05 -9.81 -30.18
C ASP A 429 -1.11 -9.19 -29.13
N TYR A 430 -0.99 -7.86 -29.10
CA TYR A 430 -0.17 -7.15 -28.13
C TYR A 430 -0.65 -7.36 -26.68
N VAL A 431 -1.98 -7.31 -26.45
CA VAL A 431 -2.55 -7.62 -25.14
C VAL A 431 -2.33 -9.09 -24.76
N GLN A 432 -2.53 -10.02 -25.70
CA GLN A 432 -2.29 -11.45 -25.47
C GLN A 432 -0.82 -11.73 -25.08
N GLN A 433 0.14 -11.15 -25.80
CA GLN A 433 1.57 -11.32 -25.53
C GLN A 433 1.98 -10.80 -24.15
N SER A 434 1.24 -9.84 -23.59
CA SER A 434 1.52 -9.27 -22.27
C SER A 434 1.17 -10.20 -21.09
N ILE A 435 0.35 -11.24 -21.31
CA ILE A 435 -0.14 -12.15 -20.25
C ILE A 435 1.03 -12.89 -19.58
N LEU A 436 1.94 -13.50 -20.37
CA LEU A 436 3.05 -14.28 -19.84
C LEU A 436 4.06 -13.42 -19.05
N PRO A 437 4.55 -12.27 -19.57
CA PRO A 437 5.36 -11.33 -18.78
C PRO A 437 4.68 -10.89 -17.50
N PHE A 438 3.37 -10.61 -17.54
CA PHE A 438 2.61 -10.20 -16.36
C PHE A 438 2.63 -11.27 -15.27
N VAL A 439 2.37 -12.53 -15.62
CA VAL A 439 2.39 -13.67 -14.68
C VAL A 439 3.76 -13.84 -14.04
N GLY A 440 4.84 -13.68 -14.82
CA GLY A 440 6.21 -13.70 -14.32
C GLY A 440 6.48 -12.57 -13.32
N GLU A 441 6.10 -11.33 -13.66
CA GLU A 441 6.32 -10.16 -12.80
C GLU A 441 5.45 -10.12 -11.52
N LEU A 442 4.38 -10.93 -11.49
CA LEU A 442 3.51 -11.09 -10.33
C LEU A 442 4.17 -11.88 -9.19
N GLY A 443 5.28 -12.59 -9.47
CA GLY A 443 6.00 -13.40 -8.49
C GLY A 443 5.43 -14.82 -8.34
N MET A 444 4.80 -15.36 -9.40
CA MET A 444 4.21 -16.70 -9.38
C MET A 444 5.25 -17.77 -8.98
N GLU A 445 6.46 -17.69 -9.50
CA GLU A 445 7.54 -18.62 -9.17
C GLU A 445 7.94 -18.60 -7.68
N ASP A 446 8.00 -17.40 -7.10
CA ASP A 446 8.34 -17.23 -5.68
C ASP A 446 7.25 -17.84 -4.79
N ILE A 447 5.97 -17.63 -5.14
CA ILE A 447 4.82 -18.18 -4.43
C ILE A 447 4.78 -19.71 -4.58
N MET A 448 5.05 -20.25 -5.77
CA MET A 448 5.11 -21.69 -5.99
C MET A 448 6.23 -22.35 -5.19
N THR A 449 7.38 -21.69 -5.10
CA THR A 449 8.51 -22.15 -4.29
C THR A 449 8.16 -22.14 -2.80
N ALA A 450 7.52 -21.06 -2.33
CA ALA A 450 7.04 -20.97 -0.95
C ALA A 450 5.97 -22.05 -0.65
N LEU A 451 5.06 -22.32 -1.58
CA LEU A 451 4.01 -23.33 -1.44
C LEU A 451 4.57 -24.76 -1.45
N ALA A 452 5.61 -25.02 -2.26
CA ALA A 452 6.33 -26.29 -2.26
C ALA A 452 7.01 -26.56 -0.91
N ASN A 453 7.59 -25.52 -0.30
CA ASN A 453 8.20 -25.58 1.02
C ASN A 453 7.17 -25.77 2.15
N TYR A 454 5.99 -25.17 2.03
CA TYR A 454 4.93 -25.23 3.04
C TYR A 454 4.15 -26.55 3.02
N ARG A 455 3.82 -27.07 1.82
CA ARG A 455 3.11 -28.35 1.65
C ARG A 455 4.05 -29.45 1.15
N ASN A 456 4.18 -29.56 -0.16
CA ASN A 456 5.07 -30.48 -0.85
C ASN A 456 5.20 -30.07 -2.33
N GLN A 457 6.24 -30.59 -2.99
CA GLN A 457 6.53 -30.30 -4.41
C GLN A 457 5.38 -30.70 -5.35
N MET A 458 4.75 -31.85 -5.12
CA MET A 458 3.67 -32.35 -6.00
C MET A 458 2.44 -31.44 -6.00
N ALA A 459 2.06 -30.88 -4.85
CA ALA A 459 0.95 -29.94 -4.75
C ALA A 459 1.28 -28.62 -5.47
N ALA A 460 2.51 -28.13 -5.32
CA ALA A 460 2.97 -26.94 -6.04
C ALA A 460 2.98 -27.16 -7.56
N ASP A 461 3.43 -28.33 -8.02
CA ASP A 461 3.45 -28.68 -9.44
C ASP A 461 2.03 -28.78 -10.02
N HIS A 462 1.08 -29.37 -9.27
CA HIS A 462 -0.32 -29.43 -9.68
C HIS A 462 -0.96 -28.03 -9.76
N CYS A 463 -0.71 -27.17 -8.76
CA CYS A 463 -1.15 -25.78 -8.75
C CYS A 463 -0.59 -25.01 -9.95
N ARG A 464 0.70 -25.16 -10.24
CA ARG A 464 1.37 -24.58 -11.40
C ARG A 464 0.73 -25.04 -12.71
N GLN A 465 0.49 -26.34 -12.87
CA GLN A 465 -0.18 -26.88 -14.06
C GLN A 465 -1.59 -26.32 -14.22
N THR A 466 -2.34 -26.18 -13.13
CA THR A 466 -3.69 -25.62 -13.16
C THR A 466 -3.69 -24.18 -13.65
N LEU A 467 -2.76 -23.34 -13.16
CA LEU A 467 -2.62 -21.97 -13.63
C LEU A 467 -2.15 -21.88 -15.08
N GLN A 468 -1.21 -22.74 -15.47
CA GLN A 468 -0.75 -22.81 -16.86
C GLN A 468 -1.90 -23.12 -17.80
N LEU A 469 -2.78 -24.08 -17.46
CA LEU A 469 -3.97 -24.40 -18.25
C LEU A 469 -4.92 -23.20 -18.37
N VAL A 470 -5.12 -22.41 -17.31
CA VAL A 470 -5.96 -21.19 -17.38
C VAL A 470 -5.35 -20.16 -18.33
N ILE A 471 -4.04 -19.99 -18.30
CA ILE A 471 -3.31 -19.07 -19.19
C ILE A 471 -3.38 -19.57 -20.64
N ASP A 472 -3.07 -20.84 -20.88
CA ASP A 472 -3.07 -21.45 -22.21
C ASP A 472 -4.47 -21.37 -22.85
N ASN A 473 -5.51 -21.71 -22.10
CA ASN A 473 -6.90 -21.60 -22.58
C ASN A 473 -7.27 -20.16 -22.97
N ALA A 474 -6.81 -19.16 -22.22
CA ALA A 474 -7.07 -17.76 -22.52
C ALA A 474 -6.29 -17.30 -23.76
N ILE A 475 -5.01 -17.68 -23.87
CA ILE A 475 -4.18 -17.41 -25.05
C ILE A 475 -4.83 -18.04 -26.29
N ASP A 476 -5.25 -19.30 -26.22
CA ASP A 476 -5.92 -19.99 -27.33
C ASP A 476 -7.24 -19.32 -27.70
N THR A 477 -8.05 -18.91 -26.71
CA THR A 477 -9.31 -18.20 -26.95
C THR A 477 -9.08 -16.88 -27.68
N VAL A 478 -8.11 -16.07 -27.23
CA VAL A 478 -7.74 -14.81 -27.90
C VAL A 478 -7.13 -15.08 -29.28
N GLY A 479 -6.34 -16.14 -29.42
CA GLY A 479 -5.74 -16.56 -30.70
C GLY A 479 -6.80 -16.97 -31.72
N ASN A 480 -7.82 -17.71 -31.30
CA ASN A 480 -8.97 -18.04 -32.13
C ASN A 480 -9.74 -16.78 -32.55
N LYS A 481 -9.86 -15.78 -31.68
CA LYS A 481 -10.47 -14.50 -32.03
C LYS A 481 -9.66 -13.74 -33.08
N ILE A 482 -8.33 -13.76 -33.00
CA ILE A 482 -7.45 -13.22 -34.03
C ILE A 482 -7.68 -13.94 -35.36
N LEU A 483 -7.74 -15.27 -35.37
CA LEU A 483 -8.02 -16.06 -36.57
C LEU A 483 -9.38 -15.70 -37.18
N GLU A 484 -10.44 -15.61 -36.39
CA GLU A 484 -11.77 -15.20 -36.84
C GLU A 484 -11.75 -13.83 -37.53
N LEU A 485 -11.00 -12.86 -36.98
CA LEU A 485 -10.88 -11.53 -37.59
C LEU A 485 -10.05 -11.57 -38.89
N LEU A 486 -8.99 -12.37 -38.97
CA LEU A 486 -8.19 -12.56 -40.18
C LEU A 486 -9.02 -13.23 -41.29
N GLU A 487 -9.83 -14.23 -40.94
CA GLU A 487 -10.79 -14.88 -41.85
C GLU A 487 -11.77 -13.87 -42.41
N LYS A 488 -12.37 -13.01 -41.58
CA LYS A 488 -13.27 -11.93 -42.03
C LYS A 488 -12.58 -10.94 -42.99
N VAL A 489 -11.30 -10.63 -42.78
CA VAL A 489 -10.53 -9.80 -43.72
C VAL A 489 -10.35 -10.52 -45.06
N ALA A 490 -10.02 -11.82 -45.03
CA ALA A 490 -9.86 -12.64 -46.23
C ALA A 490 -11.20 -12.83 -46.98
N GLU A 491 -12.31 -13.03 -46.28
CA GLU A 491 -13.67 -13.09 -46.85
C GLU A 491 -14.02 -11.80 -47.58
N LYS A 492 -13.64 -10.62 -47.05
CA LYS A 492 -13.85 -9.34 -47.75
C LYS A 492 -13.00 -9.20 -49.01
N MET A 493 -11.91 -9.96 -49.14
CA MET A 493 -11.09 -10.01 -50.36
C MET A 493 -11.64 -11.02 -51.40
N ALA A 494 -12.37 -12.05 -50.95
CA ALA A 494 -12.83 -13.16 -51.80
C ALA A 494 -13.68 -12.72 -53.01
N PRO A 495 -14.67 -11.80 -52.93
CA PRO A 495 -15.48 -11.43 -54.09
C PRO A 495 -14.69 -10.80 -55.24
N ALA A 496 -13.65 -10.02 -54.91
CA ALA A 496 -12.78 -9.44 -55.93
C ALA A 496 -11.92 -10.53 -56.59
N ILE A 497 -11.41 -11.46 -55.79
CA ILE A 497 -10.65 -12.63 -56.25
C ILE A 497 -11.51 -13.51 -57.17
N ASP A 498 -12.72 -13.88 -56.75
CA ASP A 498 -13.65 -14.72 -57.52
C ASP A 498 -14.00 -14.07 -58.86
N ARG A 499 -14.26 -12.76 -58.84
CA ARG A 499 -14.52 -12.00 -60.07
C ARG A 499 -13.31 -12.05 -61.01
N PHE A 500 -12.10 -11.83 -60.52
CA PHE A 500 -10.90 -11.89 -61.35
C PHE A 500 -10.61 -13.31 -61.88
N LEU A 501 -10.85 -14.35 -61.08
CA LEU A 501 -10.72 -15.75 -61.49
C LEU A 501 -11.74 -16.11 -62.58
N LEU A 502 -13.00 -15.67 -62.45
CA LEU A 502 -14.05 -15.87 -63.46
C LEU A 502 -13.76 -15.10 -64.75
N GLU A 503 -13.44 -13.81 -64.66
CA GLU A 503 -13.10 -12.97 -65.82
C GLU A 503 -11.89 -13.51 -66.58
N GLY A 504 -10.88 -13.98 -65.83
CA GLY A 504 -9.68 -14.58 -66.41
C GLY A 504 -9.90 -15.92 -67.09
N ALA A 505 -10.89 -16.68 -66.63
CA ALA A 505 -11.25 -17.94 -67.26
C ALA A 505 -12.16 -17.73 -68.49
N GLU A 506 -12.96 -16.66 -68.56
CA GLU A 506 -13.90 -16.39 -69.66
C GLU A 506 -13.29 -15.74 -70.91
N LEU A 507 -12.26 -14.90 -70.77
CA LEU A 507 -11.66 -14.13 -71.87
C LEU A 507 -10.65 -14.96 -72.68
N LEU A 508 -11.19 -15.73 -73.63
CA LEU A 508 -10.47 -16.77 -74.37
C LEU A 508 -9.35 -16.33 -75.34
N ASN A 509 -9.05 -15.05 -75.58
CA ASN A 509 -8.01 -14.62 -76.55
C ASN A 509 -7.70 -13.09 -76.55
N GLN A 510 -7.94 -12.35 -75.46
CA GLN A 510 -7.61 -10.92 -75.39
C GLN A 510 -6.44 -10.69 -74.43
N GLU A 511 -5.44 -9.93 -74.90
CA GLU A 511 -4.18 -9.59 -74.22
C GLU A 511 -4.26 -9.63 -72.68
N ASN A 512 -3.51 -10.58 -72.10
CA ASN A 512 -3.09 -10.93 -70.71
C ASN A 512 -3.33 -10.00 -69.48
N ASN A 513 -4.10 -8.92 -69.57
CA ASN A 513 -4.24 -7.90 -68.53
C ASN A 513 -5.03 -8.39 -67.30
N TYR A 514 -5.70 -9.54 -67.35
CA TYR A 514 -6.51 -10.02 -66.21
C TYR A 514 -5.65 -10.67 -65.11
N VAL A 515 -4.68 -11.52 -65.46
CA VAL A 515 -3.73 -12.09 -64.49
C VAL A 515 -2.94 -10.94 -63.88
N ASP A 516 -2.48 -9.99 -64.69
CA ASP A 516 -1.76 -8.81 -64.21
C ASP A 516 -2.60 -7.95 -63.25
N ARG A 517 -3.91 -7.79 -63.50
CA ARG A 517 -4.84 -7.09 -62.60
C ARG A 517 -5.07 -7.83 -61.29
N MET A 518 -5.24 -9.14 -61.34
CA MET A 518 -5.41 -9.98 -60.15
C MET A 518 -4.14 -9.98 -59.30
N MET A 519 -2.99 -10.17 -59.94
CA MET A 519 -1.68 -10.13 -59.31
C MET A 519 -1.40 -8.77 -58.70
N LYS A 520 -1.69 -7.67 -59.41
CA LYS A 520 -1.58 -6.32 -58.86
C LYS A 520 -2.50 -6.08 -57.67
N TYR A 521 -3.74 -6.57 -57.73
CA TYR A 521 -4.66 -6.51 -56.59
C TYR A 521 -4.12 -7.29 -55.39
N LEU A 522 -3.68 -8.53 -55.59
CA LEU A 522 -3.12 -9.34 -54.50
C LEU A 522 -1.85 -8.72 -53.94
N ASP A 523 -0.95 -8.23 -54.79
CA ASP A 523 0.30 -7.57 -54.40
C ASP A 523 0.04 -6.30 -53.58
N GLU A 524 -0.81 -5.38 -54.05
CA GLU A 524 -1.16 -4.17 -53.31
C GLU A 524 -1.78 -4.48 -51.94
N ASN A 525 -2.64 -5.51 -51.87
CA ASN A 525 -3.28 -5.91 -50.61
C ASN A 525 -2.31 -6.63 -49.67
N LEU A 526 -1.51 -7.57 -50.17
CA LEU A 526 -0.53 -8.29 -49.36
C LEU A 526 0.58 -7.36 -48.87
N LEU A 527 1.03 -6.39 -49.68
CA LEU A 527 1.96 -5.34 -49.23
C LEU A 527 1.35 -4.47 -48.14
N THR A 528 0.06 -4.14 -48.26
CA THR A 528 -0.67 -3.40 -47.22
C THR A 528 -0.79 -4.23 -45.93
N LEU A 529 -1.14 -5.51 -46.04
CA LEU A 529 -1.22 -6.40 -44.88
C LEU A 529 0.15 -6.62 -44.24
N HIS A 530 1.20 -6.79 -45.04
CA HIS A 530 2.58 -6.97 -44.55
C HIS A 530 3.11 -5.73 -43.81
N SER A 531 2.84 -4.53 -44.36
CA SER A 531 3.26 -3.28 -43.74
C SER A 531 2.54 -3.02 -42.42
N HIS A 532 1.31 -3.49 -42.24
CA HIS A 532 0.48 -3.16 -41.08
C HIS A 532 0.30 -4.27 -40.06
N LEU A 533 0.38 -5.55 -40.43
CA LEU A 533 0.31 -6.67 -39.48
C LEU A 533 1.69 -7.01 -38.91
N ASN A 534 1.69 -7.68 -37.76
CA ASN A 534 2.87 -8.37 -37.26
C ASN A 534 3.22 -9.58 -38.14
N THR A 535 4.49 -10.00 -38.14
CA THR A 535 4.99 -11.09 -39.00
C THR A 535 4.18 -12.37 -38.86
N ASP A 536 3.83 -12.77 -37.63
CA ASP A 536 3.08 -14.00 -37.39
C ASP A 536 1.65 -13.91 -37.91
N ASN A 537 0.97 -12.78 -37.69
CA ASN A 537 -0.38 -12.54 -38.20
C ASN A 537 -0.41 -12.39 -39.72
N PHE A 538 0.65 -11.82 -40.32
CA PHE A 538 0.81 -11.78 -41.77
C PHE A 538 0.95 -13.20 -42.37
N ASN A 539 1.77 -14.06 -41.76
CA ASN A 539 1.90 -15.45 -42.21
C ASN A 539 0.57 -16.21 -42.07
N ARG A 540 -0.19 -15.97 -41.00
CA ARG A 540 -1.52 -16.58 -40.80
C ARG A 540 -2.51 -16.16 -41.89
N ILE A 541 -2.64 -14.87 -42.18
CA ILE A 541 -3.57 -14.41 -43.23
C ILE A 541 -3.11 -14.83 -44.63
N LEU A 542 -1.81 -14.93 -44.87
CA LEU A 542 -1.28 -15.42 -46.14
C LEU A 542 -1.78 -16.85 -46.42
N SER A 543 -1.69 -17.74 -45.41
CA SER A 543 -2.23 -19.09 -45.49
C SER A 543 -3.75 -19.11 -45.70
N ILE A 544 -4.51 -18.28 -44.98
CA ILE A 544 -5.98 -18.20 -45.11
C ILE A 544 -6.36 -17.72 -46.52
N ILE A 545 -5.69 -16.69 -47.06
CA ILE A 545 -5.94 -16.18 -48.41
C ILE A 545 -5.60 -17.26 -49.45
N TRP A 546 -4.51 -18.00 -49.27
CA TRP A 546 -4.13 -19.10 -50.15
C TRP A 546 -5.17 -20.23 -50.16
N GLU A 547 -5.67 -20.62 -48.99
CA GLU A 547 -6.74 -21.61 -48.87
C GLU A 547 -8.03 -21.13 -49.56
N ASN A 548 -8.44 -19.87 -49.33
CA ASN A 548 -9.60 -19.28 -49.99
C ASN A 548 -9.43 -19.26 -51.52
N LEU A 549 -8.26 -18.86 -52.02
CA LEU A 549 -7.94 -18.90 -53.46
C LEU A 549 -8.06 -20.32 -54.02
N SER A 550 -7.53 -21.31 -53.31
CA SER A 550 -7.58 -22.71 -53.73
C SER A 550 -9.02 -23.23 -53.79
N HIS A 551 -9.86 -22.84 -52.83
CA HIS A 551 -11.27 -23.19 -52.79
C HIS A 551 -12.05 -22.53 -53.94
N SER A 552 -11.89 -21.23 -54.14
CA SER A 552 -12.50 -20.50 -55.25
C SER A 552 -12.11 -21.09 -56.61
N MET A 553 -10.84 -21.43 -56.80
CA MET A 553 -10.40 -22.09 -58.03
C MET A 553 -11.03 -23.48 -58.21
N TYR A 554 -11.14 -24.26 -57.13
CA TYR A 554 -11.80 -25.56 -57.15
C TYR A 554 -13.28 -25.44 -57.54
N GLU A 555 -14.03 -24.51 -56.95
CA GLU A 555 -15.43 -24.24 -57.29
C GLU A 555 -15.59 -23.80 -58.75
N VAL A 556 -14.74 -22.89 -59.22
CA VAL A 556 -14.73 -22.46 -60.63
C VAL A 556 -14.50 -23.64 -61.56
N VAL A 557 -13.60 -24.58 -61.22
CA VAL A 557 -13.37 -25.79 -62.01
C VAL A 557 -14.61 -26.69 -61.98
N GLU A 558 -15.15 -27.02 -60.80
CA GLU A 558 -16.29 -27.92 -60.64
C GLU A 558 -17.54 -27.41 -61.37
N MET A 559 -17.89 -26.13 -61.17
CA MET A 559 -19.03 -25.50 -61.84
C MET A 559 -18.89 -25.49 -63.37
N ASN A 560 -17.68 -25.35 -63.90
CA ASN A 560 -17.45 -25.26 -65.34
C ASN A 560 -17.23 -26.64 -66.01
N VAL A 561 -16.83 -27.66 -65.25
CA VAL A 561 -16.89 -29.07 -65.68
C VAL A 561 -18.35 -29.46 -65.92
N ALA A 562 -19.26 -29.11 -65.00
CA ALA A 562 -20.70 -29.35 -65.17
C ALA A 562 -21.28 -28.63 -66.40
N LYS A 563 -20.76 -27.45 -66.75
CA LYS A 563 -21.17 -26.66 -67.93
C LYS A 563 -20.51 -27.07 -69.26
N ARG A 564 -19.66 -28.12 -69.28
CA ARG A 564 -18.95 -28.62 -70.47
C ARG A 564 -18.16 -27.54 -71.25
N ARG A 565 -17.42 -26.68 -70.52
CA ARG A 565 -16.53 -25.68 -71.13
C ARG A 565 -15.38 -26.33 -71.93
N PRO A 566 -14.81 -25.63 -72.93
CA PRO A 566 -13.75 -26.19 -73.79
C PRO A 566 -12.44 -26.45 -73.00
N PRO A 567 -11.59 -27.40 -73.43
CA PRO A 567 -10.31 -27.72 -72.75
C PRO A 567 -9.38 -26.51 -72.54
N GLN A 568 -9.43 -25.53 -73.43
CA GLN A 568 -8.63 -24.30 -73.35
C GLN A 568 -8.92 -23.48 -72.08
N PHE A 569 -10.16 -23.51 -71.59
CA PHE A 569 -10.56 -22.86 -70.34
C PHE A 569 -9.78 -23.43 -69.14
N PHE A 570 -9.65 -24.76 -69.08
CA PHE A 570 -8.95 -25.44 -68.00
C PHE A 570 -7.42 -25.30 -68.11
N LEU A 571 -6.89 -25.17 -69.33
CA LEU A 571 -5.47 -24.86 -69.54
C LEU A 571 -5.12 -23.47 -69.00
N ASN A 572 -5.93 -22.45 -69.29
CA ASN A 572 -5.71 -21.09 -68.78
C ASN A 572 -5.81 -21.02 -67.24
N LEU A 573 -6.76 -21.75 -66.63
CA LEU A 573 -6.83 -21.86 -65.17
C LEU A 573 -5.60 -22.55 -64.56
N HIS A 574 -5.08 -23.59 -65.24
CA HIS A 574 -3.86 -24.28 -64.80
C HIS A 574 -2.61 -23.40 -64.90
N GLU A 575 -2.50 -22.57 -65.95
CA GLU A 575 -1.43 -21.58 -66.07
C GLU A 575 -1.54 -20.49 -64.98
N THR A 576 -2.77 -20.02 -64.71
CA THR A 576 -3.03 -19.07 -63.62
C THR A 576 -2.64 -19.65 -62.26
N LEU A 577 -2.95 -20.93 -62.00
CA LEU A 577 -2.54 -21.63 -60.77
C LEU A 577 -1.02 -21.65 -60.62
N LYS A 578 -0.26 -21.96 -61.68
CA LYS A 578 1.20 -21.98 -61.63
C LYS A 578 1.79 -20.62 -61.27
N ILE A 579 1.20 -19.54 -61.78
CA ILE A 579 1.63 -18.17 -61.47
C ILE A 579 1.34 -17.86 -60.00
N LEU A 580 0.16 -18.21 -59.49
CA LEU A 580 -0.21 -18.00 -58.09
C LEU A 580 0.67 -18.80 -57.12
N VAL A 581 0.98 -20.06 -57.44
CA VAL A 581 1.92 -20.89 -56.64
C VAL A 581 3.33 -20.30 -56.58
N GLY A 582 3.77 -19.59 -57.62
CA GLY A 582 5.08 -18.93 -57.62
C GLY A 582 5.09 -17.57 -56.91
N PHE A 583 3.92 -17.02 -56.59
CA PHE A 583 3.75 -15.69 -56.01
C PHE A 583 3.60 -15.72 -54.49
N PHE A 584 2.82 -16.67 -53.98
CA PHE A 584 2.73 -16.98 -52.55
C PHE A 584 3.99 -17.72 -52.09
#